data_AF-A0A7C2BRX5-F1
#
_entry.id   AF-A0A7C2BRX5-F1
#
_cell.length_a   1.000
_cell.length_b   1.000
_cell.length_c   1.000
_cell.angle_alpha   90.00
_cell.angle_beta   90.00
_cell.angle_gamma   90.00
#
_symmetry.space_group_name_H-M   'P 1'
#
loop_
_entity.id
_entity.type
_entity.pdbx_description
1 polymer ?
#
loop_
_entity_poly.entity_id
_entity_poly.type
_entity_poly.pdbx_seq_one_letter_code
_entity_poly.pdbx_strand_id
1 'polypeptide(L)'
;MEEKKAFCKCLFDLSFTEFLTLKIIKVLYMVGIGIATLTGLAILIDAFDNKLAGGLLQAVCAIVATGLIIVIVRIVLELVITLFRIEENTRKEEPAAAQDAPAVEPEDNEPPATIADL
;
A
#
# COMPACT_ATOMS: atom_id res chain seq x y z
N MET A 1 9.06 24.49 -3.32
CA MET A 1 8.09 24.76 -2.23
C MET A 1 6.72 24.16 -2.54
N GLU A 2 6.28 24.17 -3.80
CA GLU A 2 5.05 23.52 -4.28
C GLU A 2 4.96 22.02 -3.91
N GLU A 3 6.00 21.21 -4.16
CA GLU A 3 5.97 19.77 -3.87
C GLU A 3 5.81 19.43 -2.37
N LYS A 4 6.50 20.16 -1.47
CA LYS A 4 6.33 19.97 -0.02
C LYS A 4 4.90 20.28 0.43
N LYS A 5 4.29 21.30 -0.17
CA LYS A 5 2.91 21.69 0.13
C LYS A 5 1.90 20.65 -0.37
N ALA A 6 2.13 20.10 -1.57
CA ALA A 6 1.35 19.00 -2.13
C ALA A 6 1.48 17.72 -1.28
N PHE A 7 2.69 17.41 -0.81
CA PHE A 7 2.95 16.25 0.05
C PHE A 7 2.24 16.38 1.41
N CYS A 8 2.36 17.51 2.10
CA CYS A 8 1.64 17.74 3.36
C CYS A 8 0.12 17.74 3.14
N LYS A 9 -0.38 18.31 2.04
CA LYS A 9 -1.81 18.27 1.70
C LYS A 9 -2.30 16.84 1.49
N CYS A 10 -1.48 15.99 0.86
CA CYS A 10 -1.78 14.57 0.67
C CYS A 10 -1.74 13.81 2.01
N LEU A 11 -0.78 14.08 2.91
CA LEU A 11 -0.72 13.45 4.23
C LEU A 11 -1.95 13.71 5.12
N PHE A 12 -2.60 14.87 4.97
CA PHE A 12 -3.80 15.23 5.72
C PHE A 12 -5.08 15.09 4.89
N ASP A 13 -5.03 14.41 3.75
CA ASP A 13 -6.21 14.10 2.95
C ASP A 13 -6.94 12.90 3.59
N LEU A 14 -7.90 13.20 4.46
CA LEU A 14 -8.73 12.21 5.17
C LEU A 14 -9.83 11.62 4.28
N SER A 15 -9.88 12.01 3.01
CA SER A 15 -10.74 11.41 2.00
C SER A 15 -10.07 10.12 1.52
N PHE A 16 -10.43 8.97 2.09
CA PHE A 16 -9.92 7.63 1.71
C PHE A 16 -10.35 7.17 0.29
N THR A 17 -10.59 8.11 -0.62
CA THR A 17 -11.11 7.88 -1.97
C THR A 17 -10.01 7.45 -2.94
N GLU A 18 -8.75 7.85 -2.70
CA GLU A 18 -7.57 7.36 -3.42
C GLU A 18 -6.67 6.56 -2.48
N PHE A 19 -5.99 5.55 -3.03
CA PHE A 19 -4.98 4.76 -2.34
C PHE A 19 -3.69 5.57 -2.08
N LEU A 20 -3.76 6.50 -1.13
CA LEU A 20 -2.65 7.39 -0.75
C LEU A 20 -1.45 6.65 -0.16
N THR A 21 -1.68 5.46 0.40
CA THR A 21 -0.67 4.68 1.14
C THR A 21 0.60 4.44 0.33
N LEU A 22 0.49 4.14 -0.97
CA LEU A 22 1.66 3.94 -1.84
C LEU A 22 2.47 5.23 -2.07
N LYS A 23 1.80 6.39 -2.13
CA LYS A 23 2.45 7.70 -2.32
C LYS A 23 3.27 8.11 -1.09
N ILE A 24 2.80 7.79 0.12
CA ILE A 24 3.40 8.29 1.37
C ILE A 24 4.26 7.26 2.12
N ILE A 25 4.36 6.02 1.62
CA ILE A 25 5.00 4.91 2.33
C ILE A 25 6.45 5.19 2.76
N LYS A 26 7.22 5.90 1.93
CA LYS A 26 8.61 6.27 2.25
C LYS A 26 8.68 7.16 3.49
N VAL A 27 7.75 8.09 3.63
CA VAL A 27 7.68 8.97 4.79
C VAL A 27 7.16 8.22 6.01
N LEU A 28 6.19 7.34 5.83
CA LEU A 28 5.73 6.48 6.92
C LEU A 28 6.85 5.59 7.48
N TYR A 29 7.72 5.06 6.60
CA TYR A 29 8.90 4.30 7.01
C TYR A 29 9.90 5.16 7.78
N MET A 30 10.21 6.35 7.26
CA MET A 30 11.15 7.27 7.89
C MET A 30 10.66 7.73 9.27
N VAL A 31 9.36 8.02 9.40
CA VAL A 31 8.72 8.37 10.68
C VAL A 31 8.74 7.17 11.62
N GLY A 32 8.42 5.97 11.14
CA GLY A 32 8.46 4.74 11.94
C GLY A 32 9.85 4.44 12.51
N ILE A 33 10.89 4.54 11.68
CA ILE A 33 12.28 4.44 12.15
C ILE A 33 12.58 5.55 13.16
N GLY A 34 12.23 6.80 12.85
CA GLY A 34 12.50 7.94 13.73
C GLY A 34 11.90 7.73 15.12
N ILE A 35 10.64 7.29 15.21
CA ILE A 35 9.96 6.99 16.48
C ILE A 35 10.63 5.81 17.20
N ALA A 36 10.96 4.73 16.49
CA ALA A 36 11.61 3.57 17.07
C ALA A 36 12.98 3.93 17.65
N THR A 37 13.79 4.69 16.91
CA THR A 37 15.11 5.14 17.35
C THR A 37 15.02 6.13 18.50
N LEU A 38 14.10 7.11 18.47
CA LEU A 38 13.91 8.06 19.57
C LEU A 38 13.45 7.37 20.85
N THR A 39 12.48 6.46 20.75
CA THR A 39 12.00 5.66 21.89
C THR A 39 13.11 4.78 22.45
N GLY A 40 13.85 4.08 21.57
CA GLY A 40 15.00 3.27 21.94
C GLY A 40 16.08 4.06 22.66
N LEU A 41 16.38 5.26 22.16
CA LEU A 41 17.36 6.16 22.77
C LEU A 41 16.90 6.66 24.14
N ALA A 42 15.61 6.98 24.31
CA ALA A 42 15.06 7.38 25.61
C ALA A 42 15.19 6.25 26.64
N ILE A 43 14.85 5.01 26.28
CA ILE A 43 15.00 3.83 27.14
C ILE A 43 16.48 3.57 27.47
N LEU A 44 17.37 3.79 26.50
CA LEU A 44 18.80 3.63 26.68
C LEU A 44 19.37 4.66 27.66
N ILE A 45 18.90 5.91 27.62
CA ILE A 45 19.30 6.94 28.58
C ILE A 45 18.81 6.59 29.99
N ASP A 46 17.54 6.19 30.13
CA ASP A 46 16.95 5.75 31.41
C ASP A 46 17.67 4.52 32.02
N ALA A 47 18.29 3.69 31.17
CA ALA A 47 19.07 2.55 31.63
C ALA A 47 20.28 2.96 32.49
N PHE A 48 20.83 4.17 32.31
CA PHE A 48 21.96 4.66 33.11
C PHE A 48 21.57 5.13 34.52
N ASP A 49 20.29 5.43 34.75
CA ASP A 49 19.78 5.82 36.08
C ASP A 49 19.54 4.61 37.00
N ASN A 50 19.63 3.39 36.45
CA ASN A 50 19.46 2.13 37.17
C ASN A 50 20.78 1.59 37.75
N LYS A 51 20.69 0.66 38.72
CA LYS A 51 21.88 -0.02 39.26
C LYS A 51 22.62 -0.76 38.13
N LEU A 52 23.97 -0.78 38.18
CA LEU A 52 24.88 -1.34 37.16
C LEU A 52 24.37 -2.61 36.45
N ALA A 53 23.94 -3.63 37.21
CA ALA A 53 23.48 -4.90 36.64
C ALA A 53 22.12 -4.78 35.91
N GLY A 54 21.18 -3.98 36.43
CA GLY A 54 19.88 -3.75 35.81
C GLY A 54 19.98 -2.83 34.58
N GLY A 55 20.80 -1.77 34.69
CA GLY A 55 21.04 -0.83 33.60
C GLY A 55 21.68 -1.48 32.38
N LEU A 56 22.66 -2.37 32.58
CA LEU A 56 23.29 -3.07 31.46
C LEU A 56 22.31 -3.98 30.70
N LEU A 57 21.47 -4.72 31.43
CA LEU A 57 20.46 -5.57 30.81
C LEU A 57 19.43 -4.74 30.04
N GLN A 58 18.94 -3.64 30.64
CA GLN A 58 18.01 -2.72 29.99
C GLN A 58 18.62 -2.09 28.73
N ALA A 59 19.88 -1.67 28.76
CA ALA A 59 20.58 -1.09 27.62
C ALA A 59 20.69 -2.08 26.44
N VAL A 60 21.06 -3.34 26.72
CA VAL A 60 21.13 -4.39 25.69
C VAL A 60 19.74 -4.67 25.12
N CYS A 61 18.73 -4.80 25.98
CA CYS A 61 17.34 -4.99 25.56
C CYS A 61 16.84 -3.82 24.72
N ALA A 62 17.19 -2.57 25.05
CA ALA A 62 16.78 -1.39 24.29
C ALA A 62 17.32 -1.42 22.85
N ILE A 63 18.60 -1.76 22.66
CA ILE A 63 19.22 -1.85 21.34
C ILE A 63 18.57 -2.96 20.51
N VAL A 64 18.43 -4.16 21.10
CA VAL A 64 17.82 -5.31 20.42
C VAL A 64 16.37 -5.03 20.07
N ALA A 65 15.58 -4.51 21.01
CA ALA A 65 14.18 -4.18 20.80
C ALA A 65 14.01 -3.10 19.72
N THR A 66 14.86 -2.07 19.71
CA THR A 66 14.84 -1.01 18.68
C THR A 66 15.07 -1.59 17.29
N GLY A 67 16.09 -2.45 17.13
CA GLY A 67 16.36 -3.13 15.86
C GLY A 67 15.18 -4.02 15.42
N LEU A 68 14.60 -4.77 16.36
CA LEU A 68 13.46 -5.63 16.10
C LEU A 68 12.22 -4.84 15.67
N ILE A 69 11.92 -3.72 16.33
CA ILE A 69 10.82 -2.83 15.97
C ILE A 69 11.02 -2.28 14.55
N ILE A 70 12.23 -1.87 14.18
CA ILE A 70 12.52 -1.37 12.81
C ILE A 70 12.24 -2.46 11.77
N VAL A 71 12.65 -3.70 12.03
CA VAL A 71 12.37 -4.84 11.15
C VAL A 71 10.87 -5.11 11.05
N ILE A 72 10.14 -5.06 12.17
CA ILE A 72 8.68 -5.23 12.18
C ILE A 72 8.01 -4.14 11.35
N VAL A 73 8.40 -2.87 11.54
CA VAL A 73 7.90 -1.75 10.72
C VAL A 73 8.13 -2.00 9.24
N ARG A 74 9.30 -2.56 8.87
CA ARG A 74 9.59 -2.92 7.48
C ARG A 74 8.63 -3.97 6.93
N ILE A 75 8.43 -5.06 7.66
CA ILE A 75 7.54 -6.16 7.27
C ILE A 75 6.10 -5.67 7.11
N VAL A 76 5.61 -4.87 8.07
CA VAL A 76 4.25 -4.33 8.02
C VAL A 76 4.08 -3.42 6.79
N LEU A 77 5.03 -2.53 6.51
CA LEU A 77 4.95 -1.66 5.34
C LEU A 77 5.01 -2.45 4.03
N GLU A 78 5.81 -3.51 3.96
CA GLU A 78 5.86 -4.40 2.79
C GLU A 78 4.54 -5.16 2.59
N LEU A 79 3.93 -5.63 3.67
CA LEU A 79 2.60 -6.24 3.62
C LEU A 79 1.55 -5.25 3.12
N VAL A 80 1.57 -4.03 3.66
CA VAL A 80 0.68 -2.95 3.24
C VAL A 80 0.87 -2.65 1.75
N ILE A 81 2.10 -2.44 1.26
CA ILE A 81 2.35 -2.22 -0.18
C ILE A 81 1.80 -3.37 -1.02
N THR A 82 2.02 -4.61 -0.57
CA THR A 82 1.60 -5.82 -1.29
C THR A 82 0.08 -5.87 -1.44
N LEU A 83 -0.67 -5.58 -0.36
CA LEU A 83 -2.13 -5.53 -0.41
C LEU A 83 -2.65 -4.48 -1.38
N PHE A 84 -2.07 -3.28 -1.36
CA PHE A 84 -2.45 -2.19 -2.26
C PHE A 84 -2.09 -2.48 -3.73
N ARG A 85 -0.97 -3.18 -3.98
CA ARG A 85 -0.60 -3.62 -5.34
C ARG A 85 -1.53 -4.69 -5.90
N ILE A 86 -2.07 -5.56 -5.04
CA ILE A 86 -3.06 -6.57 -5.47
C ILE A 86 -4.33 -5.87 -5.96
N GLU A 87 -4.83 -4.88 -5.21
CA GLU A 87 -6.00 -4.10 -5.63
C GLU A 87 -5.77 -3.40 -6.98
N GLU A 88 -4.60 -2.78 -7.17
CA GLU A 88 -4.28 -2.08 -8.41
C GLU A 88 -4.27 -3.03 -9.62
N ASN A 89 -3.77 -4.25 -9.43
CA ASN A 89 -3.74 -5.26 -10.48
C ASN A 89 -5.13 -5.80 -10.79
N THR A 90 -5.98 -6.06 -9.78
CA THR A 90 -7.35 -6.53 -10.00
C THR A 90 -8.20 -5.50 -10.76
N ARG A 91 -8.01 -4.19 -10.51
CA ARG A 91 -8.73 -3.13 -11.22
C ARG A 91 -8.38 -3.05 -12.72
N LYS A 92 -7.21 -3.55 -13.14
CA LYS A 92 -6.78 -3.51 -14.55
C LYS A 92 -7.29 -4.67 -15.40
N GLU A 93 -7.81 -5.74 -14.79
CA GLU A 93 -8.26 -6.95 -15.51
C GLU A 93 -9.76 -6.98 -15.79
N GLU A 94 -10.48 -5.84 -15.72
CA GLU A 94 -11.82 -5.77 -16.31
C GLU A 94 -11.68 -6.00 -17.82
N PRO A 95 -12.14 -7.14 -18.34
CA PRO A 95 -11.79 -7.55 -19.68
C PRO A 95 -12.46 -6.59 -20.66
N ALA A 96 -11.68 -6.05 -21.58
CA ALA A 96 -12.13 -5.42 -22.82
C ALA A 96 -12.82 -6.43 -23.76
N ALA A 97 -13.61 -7.37 -23.23
CA ALA A 97 -14.23 -8.49 -23.93
C ALA A 97 -15.69 -8.21 -24.32
N ALA A 98 -16.04 -6.94 -24.57
CA ALA A 98 -17.32 -6.56 -25.16
C ALA A 98 -17.18 -5.66 -26.40
N GLN A 99 -15.95 -5.42 -26.88
CA GLN A 99 -15.72 -4.55 -28.06
C GLN A 99 -15.33 -5.31 -29.33
N ASP A 100 -15.06 -6.62 -29.26
CA ASP A 100 -14.76 -7.49 -30.41
C ASP A 100 -15.86 -8.53 -30.70
N ALA A 101 -17.09 -8.33 -30.21
CA ALA A 101 -18.21 -9.08 -30.78
C ALA A 101 -18.39 -8.59 -32.23
N PRO A 102 -18.18 -9.45 -33.25
CA PRO A 102 -18.43 -9.03 -34.62
C PRO A 102 -19.90 -8.63 -34.69
N ALA A 103 -20.16 -7.44 -35.25
CA ALA A 103 -21.52 -7.03 -35.58
C ALA A 103 -22.14 -8.17 -36.39
N VAL A 104 -23.10 -8.88 -35.79
CA VAL A 104 -23.99 -9.74 -36.54
C VAL A 104 -24.81 -8.78 -37.38
N GLU A 105 -24.31 -8.47 -38.58
CA GLU A 105 -25.11 -7.85 -39.62
C GLU A 105 -26.39 -8.70 -39.77
N PRO A 106 -27.57 -8.08 -39.92
CA PRO A 106 -28.78 -8.84 -40.16
C PRO A 106 -28.61 -9.56 -41.50
N GLU A 107 -28.22 -10.84 -41.44
CA GLU A 107 -28.23 -11.74 -42.58
C GLU A 107 -29.67 -11.77 -43.11
N ASP A 108 -29.81 -11.31 -44.35
CA ASP A 108 -31.05 -11.21 -45.10
C ASP A 108 -31.91 -12.46 -44.92
N ASN A 109 -32.92 -12.35 -44.07
CA ASN A 109 -34.01 -13.31 -44.02
C ASN A 109 -34.94 -12.98 -45.21
N GLU A 110 -34.46 -13.18 -46.43
CA GLU A 110 -35.33 -13.24 -47.59
C GLU A 110 -36.26 -14.46 -47.40
N PRO A 111 -37.59 -14.27 -47.37
CA PRO A 111 -38.49 -15.40 -47.29
C PRO A 111 -38.27 -16.30 -48.51
N PRO A 112 -38.26 -17.64 -48.34
CA PRO A 112 -38.02 -18.55 -49.45
C PRO A 112 -39.07 -18.29 -50.54
N ALA A 113 -38.59 -18.04 -51.76
CA ALA A 113 -39.42 -17.89 -52.94
C ALA A 113 -40.44 -19.02 -52.99
N THR A 114 -41.71 -18.64 -52.95
CA THR A 114 -42.83 -19.58 -52.99
C THR A 114 -42.80 -20.28 -54.34
N ILE A 115 -42.50 -21.59 -54.37
CA ILE A 115 -42.66 -22.43 -55.56
C ILE A 115 -44.17 -22.68 -55.70
N ALA A 116 -44.88 -21.70 -56.25
CA ALA A 116 -46.27 -21.81 -56.64
C ALA A 116 -46.43 -21.11 -57.99
N ASP A 117 -46.01 -21.79 -59.05
CA ASP A 117 -46.60 -21.71 -60.38
C ASP A 117 -46.03 -22.88 -61.22
N LEU A 118 -46.69 -24.02 -61.05
CA LEU A 118 -46.70 -25.19 -61.93
C LEU A 118 -48.06 -25.22 -62.62
#